data_AF-A0A0A8E768-F1
#
_entry.id   AF-A0A0A8E768-F1
#
_cell.length_a   1.000
_cell.length_b   1.000
_cell.length_c   1.000
_cell.angle_alpha   90.00
_cell.angle_beta   90.00
_cell.angle_gamma   90.00
#
_symmetry.space_group_name_H-M   'P 1'
#
loop_
_entity.id
_entity.type
_entity.pdbx_description
1 polymer ?
#
loop_
_entity_poly.entity_id
_entity_poly.type
_entity_poly.pdbx_seq_one_letter_code
_entity_poly.pdbx_strand_id
1 'polypeptide(L)'
;MNNLLNFLNSFQKVKINHFSNGYWLVPKFWKIFSPRLTGYVIKNGKTLEEIVKNNDLLKKEIIFSFNGDYNFYNFNIALKLREINFRLDYNVVRKKPNEDFFVFYPVKNCKIVLDKRGIALIYEGTIPFFSKSYYEKMVDFQREYMQKNQIKKEFIGFFWRRNGYKEIYK
;
A
#
# COMPACT_ATOMS: atom_id res chain seq x y z
N MET A 1 -19.13 12.83 -3.87
CA MET A 1 -17.92 12.68 -4.73
C MET A 1 -16.67 13.40 -4.21
N ASN A 2 -16.66 14.73 -3.99
CA ASN A 2 -15.43 15.45 -3.59
C ASN A 2 -14.80 14.91 -2.29
N ASN A 3 -15.59 14.64 -1.25
CA ASN A 3 -15.08 14.08 0.00
C ASN A 3 -14.49 12.66 -0.15
N LEU A 4 -15.05 11.85 -1.06
CA LEU A 4 -14.61 10.48 -1.30
C LEU A 4 -13.30 10.45 -2.10
N LEU A 5 -13.21 11.28 -3.15
CA LEU A 5 -11.97 11.46 -3.91
C LEU A 5 -10.85 12.02 -3.01
N ASN A 6 -11.17 13.00 -2.17
CA ASN A 6 -10.23 13.54 -1.18
C ASN A 6 -9.77 12.46 -0.21
N PHE A 7 -10.68 11.60 0.29
CA PHE A 7 -10.33 10.48 1.14
C PHE A 7 -9.39 9.49 0.43
N LEU A 8 -9.68 9.10 -0.81
CA LEU A 8 -8.86 8.14 -1.57
C LEU A 8 -7.46 8.68 -1.88
N ASN A 9 -7.33 10.00 -2.00
CA ASN A 9 -6.05 10.70 -2.17
C ASN A 9 -5.37 11.09 -0.84
N SER A 10 -6.07 10.96 0.29
CA SER A 10 -5.57 11.30 1.62
C SER A 10 -4.84 10.10 2.23
N PHE A 11 -3.62 9.86 1.73
CA PHE A 11 -2.71 8.88 2.31
C PHE A 11 -1.41 9.53 2.76
N GLN A 12 -0.77 8.91 3.75
CA GLN A 12 0.52 9.35 4.26
C GLN A 12 1.64 8.48 3.67
N LYS A 13 2.70 9.13 3.19
CA LYS A 13 3.96 8.42 2.91
C LYS A 13 4.77 8.31 4.20
N VAL A 14 5.11 7.09 4.58
CA VAL A 14 5.85 6.79 5.81
C VAL A 14 7.09 5.99 5.47
N LYS A 15 8.27 6.52 5.82
CA LYS A 15 9.54 5.84 5.57
C LYS A 15 9.93 4.98 6.77
N ILE A 16 10.26 3.73 6.53
CA ILE A 16 10.73 2.78 7.56
C ILE A 16 11.95 2.08 7.01
N ASN A 17 13.10 2.18 7.67
CA ASN A 17 14.25 1.36 7.29
C ASN A 17 14.17 0.01 8.01
N HIS A 18 14.49 -1.07 7.31
CA HIS A 18 14.63 -2.42 7.85
C HIS A 18 16.11 -2.80 7.85
N PHE A 19 16.63 -3.14 9.03
CA PHE A 19 18.01 -3.56 9.28
C PHE A 19 18.03 -4.88 10.05
N SER A 20 19.21 -5.47 10.21
CA SER A 20 19.39 -6.71 10.98
C SER A 20 18.93 -6.61 12.44
N ASN A 21 18.94 -5.40 13.02
CA ASN A 21 18.52 -5.13 14.39
C ASN A 21 17.06 -4.63 14.51
N GLY A 22 16.28 -4.67 13.43
CA GLY A 22 14.85 -4.35 13.44
C GLY A 22 14.45 -3.20 12.51
N TYR A 23 13.40 -2.49 12.90
CA TYR A 23 12.70 -1.50 12.09
C TYR A 23 12.82 -0.10 12.68
N TRP A 24 13.07 0.88 11.81
CA TRP A 24 13.37 2.25 12.19
C TRP A 24 12.42 3.19 11.46
N LEU A 25 11.47 3.78 12.17
CA LEU A 25 10.54 4.77 11.63
C LEU A 25 11.25 6.11 11.45
N VAL A 26 11.39 6.54 10.20
CA VAL A 26 12.14 7.74 9.84
C VAL A 26 11.20 8.96 9.85
N PRO A 27 11.56 10.05 10.58
CA PRO A 27 10.83 11.30 10.51
C PRO A 27 10.77 11.87 9.08
N LYS A 28 9.72 12.63 8.76
CA LYS A 28 9.70 13.41 7.51
C LYS A 28 10.83 14.44 7.56
N PHE A 29 11.60 14.61 6.48
CA PHE A 29 12.71 15.56 6.41
C PHE A 29 12.35 16.98 6.89
N TRP A 30 11.14 17.46 6.60
CA TRP A 30 10.68 18.78 7.07
C TRP A 30 10.47 18.89 8.59
N LYS A 31 10.33 17.78 9.32
CA LYS A 31 10.27 17.78 10.78
C LYS A 31 11.62 18.01 11.45
N ILE A 32 12.73 17.93 10.70
CA ILE A 32 14.08 18.24 11.19
C ILE A 32 14.19 19.74 11.54
N PHE A 33 13.42 20.60 10.88
CA PHE A 33 13.37 22.05 11.15
C PHE A 33 12.32 22.45 12.20
N SER A 34 11.65 21.48 12.85
CA SER A 34 10.64 21.78 13.87
C SER A 34 11.28 21.92 15.25
N PRO A 35 10.96 22.97 16.03
CA PRO A 35 11.49 23.14 17.39
C PRO A 35 10.95 22.10 18.40
N ARG A 36 10.01 21.24 17.99
CA ARG A 36 9.47 20.15 18.83
C ARG A 36 10.30 18.88 18.68
N LEU A 37 11.19 18.64 19.64
CA LEU A 37 12.08 17.46 19.75
C LEU A 37 11.36 16.10 19.59
N THR A 38 10.09 16.00 19.97
CA THR A 38 9.28 14.77 19.87
C THR A 38 8.99 14.35 18.42
N GLY A 39 9.12 15.25 17.45
CA GLY A 39 8.95 14.96 16.02
C GLY A 39 10.19 14.35 15.35
N TYR A 40 11.33 14.37 16.03
CA TYR A 40 12.64 13.97 15.53
C TYR A 40 13.10 12.59 16.01
N VAL A 41 12.44 12.02 17.02
CA VAL A 41 12.82 10.72 17.60
C VAL A 41 12.60 9.62 16.55
N ILE A 42 13.70 9.01 16.11
CA ILE A 42 13.66 7.76 15.36
C ILE A 42 13.08 6.71 16.30
N LYS A 43 11.93 6.17 15.94
CA LYS A 43 11.28 5.12 16.74
C LYS A 43 11.73 3.78 16.20
N ASN A 44 12.28 2.96 17.09
CA ASN A 44 12.72 1.61 16.78
C ASN A 44 11.69 0.57 17.27
N GLY A 45 11.70 -0.58 16.62
CA GLY A 45 10.93 -1.76 17.01
C GLY A 45 11.62 -2.99 16.45
N LYS A 46 11.55 -4.11 17.16
CA LYS A 46 12.12 -5.38 16.68
C LYS A 46 11.36 -5.91 15.47
N THR A 47 10.06 -5.62 15.40
CA THR A 47 9.18 -6.07 14.33
C THR A 47 8.43 -4.90 13.68
N LEU A 48 7.98 -5.09 12.43
CA LEU A 48 7.12 -4.12 11.76
C LEU A 48 5.80 -3.92 12.51
N GLU A 49 5.27 -4.98 13.12
CA GLU A 49 4.05 -4.94 13.91
C GLU A 49 4.18 -4.01 15.12
N GLU A 50 5.30 -4.06 15.85
CA GLU A 50 5.59 -3.13 16.95
C GLU A 50 5.61 -1.69 16.46
N ILE A 51 6.31 -1.40 15.35
CA ILE A 51 6.33 -0.05 14.77
C ILE A 51 4.92 0.41 14.41
N VAL A 52 4.12 -0.47 13.79
CA VAL A 52 2.77 -0.14 13.35
C VAL A 52 1.83 0.13 14.54
N LYS A 53 1.87 -0.69 15.57
CA LYS A 53 1.03 -0.57 16.77
C LYS A 53 1.42 0.63 17.63
N ASN A 54 2.71 0.79 17.94
CA ASN A 54 3.22 1.85 18.83
C ASN A 54 3.12 3.27 18.22
N ASN A 55 2.72 3.38 16.95
CA ASN A 55 2.59 4.65 16.23
C ASN A 55 1.19 4.90 15.65
N ASP A 56 0.20 4.10 16.05
CA ASP A 56 -1.18 4.19 15.57
C ASP A 56 -1.28 4.17 14.03
N LEU A 57 -0.42 3.39 13.37
CA LEU A 57 -0.38 3.35 11.90
C LEU A 57 -1.52 2.50 11.33
N LEU A 58 -2.07 1.57 12.10
CA LEU A 58 -3.26 0.79 11.72
C LEU A 58 -4.48 1.67 11.41
N LYS A 59 -4.59 2.85 12.04
CA LYS A 59 -5.73 3.76 11.88
C LYS A 59 -5.59 4.70 10.67
N LYS A 60 -4.51 4.58 9.89
CA LYS A 60 -4.14 5.54 8.83
C LYS A 60 -4.00 4.84 7.50
N GLU A 61 -4.35 5.52 6.42
CA GLU A 61 -4.07 5.05 5.06
C GLU A 61 -2.64 5.46 4.68
N ILE A 62 -1.77 4.48 4.47
CA ILE A 62 -0.32 4.70 4.35
C ILE A 62 0.23 4.04 3.09
N ILE A 63 1.18 4.72 2.45
CA ILE A 63 2.16 4.06 1.58
C ILE A 63 3.48 4.01 2.34
N PHE A 64 3.89 2.81 2.73
CA PHE A 64 5.21 2.59 3.29
C PHE A 64 6.28 2.71 2.23
N SER A 65 7.43 3.23 2.63
CA SER A 65 8.66 3.26 1.85
C SER A 65 9.76 2.63 2.69
N PHE A 66 10.09 1.39 2.35
CA PHE A 66 11.22 0.66 2.89
C PHE A 66 12.48 0.88 2.06
N ASN A 67 13.62 0.45 2.58
CA ASN A 67 14.90 0.38 1.87
C ASN A 67 15.01 -0.88 0.98
N GLY A 68 13.90 -1.33 0.41
CA GLY A 68 13.77 -2.58 -0.34
C GLY A 68 12.93 -3.64 0.37
N ASP A 69 12.41 -4.59 -0.41
CA ASP A 69 11.68 -5.77 0.07
C ASP A 69 11.92 -6.98 -0.85
N TYR A 70 13.19 -7.39 -0.94
CA TYR A 70 13.72 -8.32 -1.93
C TYR A 70 13.03 -9.70 -1.96
N ASN A 71 12.44 -10.11 -0.85
CA ASN A 71 11.71 -11.38 -0.70
C ASN A 71 10.22 -11.18 -0.38
N PHE A 72 9.70 -9.97 -0.58
CA PHE A 72 8.31 -9.58 -0.29
C PHE A 72 7.90 -9.76 1.19
N TYR A 73 8.87 -9.80 2.11
CA TYR A 73 8.64 -10.06 3.53
C TYR A 73 7.82 -8.94 4.17
N ASN A 74 8.23 -7.68 4.00
CA ASN A 74 7.52 -6.53 4.58
C ASN A 74 6.13 -6.38 3.97
N PHE A 75 5.99 -6.64 2.67
CA PHE A 75 4.71 -6.63 1.97
C PHE A 75 3.75 -7.67 2.53
N ASN A 76 4.21 -8.90 2.71
CA ASN A 76 3.39 -9.98 3.26
C ASN A 76 2.96 -9.69 4.71
N ILE A 77 3.85 -9.11 5.53
CA ILE A 77 3.50 -8.69 6.89
C ILE A 77 2.48 -7.55 6.85
N ALA A 78 2.69 -6.55 6.00
CA ALA A 78 1.79 -5.40 5.86
C ALA A 78 0.36 -5.85 5.50
N LEU A 79 0.21 -6.78 4.55
CA LEU A 79 -1.09 -7.35 4.21
C LEU A 79 -1.69 -8.17 5.35
N LYS A 80 -0.89 -8.99 6.04
CA LYS A 80 -1.35 -9.74 7.21
C LYS A 80 -1.87 -8.82 8.31
N LEU A 81 -1.18 -7.71 8.59
CA LEU A 81 -1.61 -6.70 9.57
C LEU A 81 -2.89 -5.94 9.15
N ARG A 82 -3.22 -5.95 7.85
CA ARG A 82 -4.50 -5.46 7.30
C ARG A 82 -5.55 -6.55 7.12
N GLU A 83 -5.25 -7.76 7.58
CA GLU A 83 -6.12 -8.94 7.44
C GLU A 83 -6.51 -9.22 5.98
N ILE A 84 -5.59 -8.95 5.05
CA ILE A 84 -5.75 -9.25 3.64
C ILE A 84 -5.10 -10.61 3.39
N ASN A 85 -5.90 -11.59 2.97
CA ASN A 85 -5.43 -12.95 2.70
C ASN A 85 -4.76 -13.04 1.32
N PHE A 86 -3.55 -12.51 1.23
CA PHE A 86 -2.70 -12.63 0.06
C PHE A 86 -1.23 -12.62 0.45
N ARG A 87 -0.43 -13.39 -0.28
CA ARG A 87 1.00 -13.50 -0.06
C ARG A 87 1.71 -13.61 -1.40
N LEU A 88 2.82 -12.90 -1.55
CA LEU A 88 3.78 -13.14 -2.62
C LEU A 88 4.88 -14.08 -2.15
N ASP A 89 5.18 -15.07 -3.00
CA ASP A 89 6.32 -15.95 -2.84
C ASP A 89 7.41 -15.56 -3.85
N TYR A 90 8.63 -15.35 -3.34
CA TYR A 90 9.77 -14.92 -4.15
C TYR A 90 10.08 -15.88 -5.31
N ASN A 91 10.04 -17.19 -5.06
CA ASN A 91 10.35 -18.20 -6.07
C ASN A 91 9.27 -18.26 -7.15
N VAL A 92 8.01 -18.08 -6.76
CA VAL A 92 6.89 -18.00 -7.70
C VAL A 92 7.03 -16.77 -8.58
N VAL A 93 7.31 -15.60 -8.00
CA VAL A 93 7.50 -14.35 -8.75
C VAL A 93 8.68 -14.47 -9.73
N ARG A 94 9.82 -15.03 -9.30
CA ARG A 94 11.02 -15.16 -10.13
C ARG A 94 10.82 -16.04 -11.36
N LYS A 95 9.99 -17.08 -11.26
CA LYS A 95 9.72 -18.03 -12.34
C LYS A 95 8.63 -17.57 -13.31
N LYS A 96 7.92 -16.48 -12.98
CA LYS A 96 6.75 -16.04 -13.73
C LYS A 96 7.16 -15.21 -14.96
N PRO A 97 6.50 -15.39 -16.12
CA PRO A 97 6.77 -14.56 -17.30
C PRO A 97 6.52 -13.08 -17.05
N ASN A 98 7.22 -12.21 -17.79
CA ASN A 98 7.15 -10.75 -17.61
C ASN A 98 5.77 -10.13 -17.88
N GLU A 99 4.98 -10.75 -18.75
CA GLU A 99 3.65 -10.28 -19.17
C GLU A 99 2.53 -10.72 -18.22
N ASP A 100 2.88 -11.66 -17.34
CA ASP A 100 1.95 -12.34 -16.48
C ASP A 100 1.78 -11.52 -15.17
N PHE A 101 0.66 -11.72 -14.47
CA PHE A 101 0.28 -10.88 -13.34
C PHE A 101 -0.21 -11.69 -12.15
N PHE A 102 -0.15 -11.09 -10.96
CA PHE A 102 -0.79 -11.63 -9.76
C PHE A 102 -2.06 -10.86 -9.47
N VAL A 103 -3.06 -11.56 -8.92
CA VAL A 103 -4.35 -10.97 -8.57
C VAL A 103 -4.68 -11.31 -7.13
N PHE A 104 -5.23 -10.34 -6.41
CA PHE A 104 -5.84 -10.59 -5.11
C PHE A 104 -7.04 -9.70 -4.86
N TYR A 105 -7.82 -10.07 -3.85
CA TYR A 105 -9.06 -9.40 -3.49
C TYR A 105 -9.02 -9.01 -2.01
N PRO A 106 -8.62 -7.77 -1.67
CA PRO A 106 -8.60 -7.31 -0.28
C PRO A 106 -10.00 -7.27 0.35
N VAL A 107 -11.02 -7.03 -0.46
CA VAL A 107 -12.45 -7.13 -0.11
C VAL A 107 -13.23 -7.66 -1.33
N LYS A 108 -14.48 -8.07 -1.10
CA LYS A 108 -15.36 -8.55 -2.18
C LYS A 108 -15.49 -7.51 -3.29
N ASN A 109 -15.36 -7.93 -4.54
CA ASN A 109 -15.43 -7.08 -5.74
C ASN A 109 -14.33 -6.03 -5.89
N CYS A 110 -13.27 -6.04 -5.07
CA CYS A 110 -12.10 -5.20 -5.27
C CYS A 110 -10.98 -6.06 -5.86
N LYS A 111 -10.80 -6.07 -7.19
CA LYS A 111 -9.71 -6.81 -7.83
C LYS A 111 -8.46 -5.93 -7.88
N ILE A 112 -7.39 -6.34 -7.21
CA ILE A 112 -6.07 -5.72 -7.34
C ILE A 112 -5.18 -6.58 -8.22
N VAL A 113 -4.59 -5.96 -9.24
CA VAL A 113 -3.67 -6.59 -10.19
C VAL A 113 -2.25 -6.07 -9.97
N LEU A 114 -1.32 -7.00 -9.74
CA LEU A 114 0.11 -6.77 -9.66
C LEU A 114 0.76 -7.24 -10.94
N ASP A 115 0.99 -6.30 -11.86
CA ASP A 115 1.84 -6.50 -13.01
C ASP A 115 3.32 -6.31 -12.63
N LYS A 116 4.22 -6.44 -13.61
CA LYS A 116 5.67 -6.22 -13.42
C LYS A 116 6.00 -4.91 -12.72
N ARG A 117 5.27 -3.82 -13.00
CA ARG A 117 5.48 -2.50 -12.37
C ARG A 117 5.06 -2.51 -10.90
N GLY A 118 3.92 -3.12 -10.57
CA GLY A 118 3.47 -3.29 -9.19
C GLY A 118 4.46 -4.12 -8.37
N ILE A 119 4.96 -5.23 -8.94
CA ILE A 119 5.99 -6.07 -8.30
C ILE A 119 7.29 -5.31 -8.09
N ALA A 120 7.76 -4.54 -9.08
CA ALA A 120 8.96 -3.73 -8.95
C ALA A 120 8.85 -2.71 -7.82
N LEU A 121 7.68 -2.05 -7.67
CA LEU A 121 7.44 -1.11 -6.57
C LEU A 121 7.53 -1.80 -5.20
N ILE A 122 6.97 -3.01 -5.07
CA ILE A 122 7.11 -3.79 -3.83
C ILE A 122 8.58 -4.06 -3.56
N TYR A 123 9.31 -4.55 -4.56
CA TYR A 123 10.72 -4.90 -4.45
C TYR A 123 11.59 -3.71 -4.02
N GLU A 124 11.26 -2.51 -4.50
CA GLU A 124 11.87 -1.23 -4.08
C GLU A 124 11.43 -0.77 -2.68
N GLY A 125 10.50 -1.47 -2.04
CA GLY A 125 10.00 -1.18 -0.71
C GLY A 125 8.83 -0.21 -0.66
N THR A 126 8.23 0.16 -1.80
CA THR A 126 6.96 0.91 -1.81
C THR A 126 5.84 -0.07 -1.55
N ILE A 127 5.06 0.09 -0.47
CA ILE A 127 4.00 -0.87 -0.08
C ILE A 127 2.73 -0.13 0.38
N PRO A 128 1.54 -0.38 -0.21
CA PRO A 128 0.28 0.15 0.27
C PRO A 128 -0.09 -0.59 1.55
N PHE A 129 -0.42 0.18 2.56
CA PHE A 129 -0.90 -0.30 3.84
C PHE A 129 -2.26 0.33 4.09
N PHE A 130 -3.24 -0.10 3.30
CA PHE A 130 -4.58 0.43 3.33
C PHE A 130 -5.56 -0.49 4.05
N SER A 131 -6.57 0.10 4.69
CA SER A 131 -7.63 -0.65 5.36
C SER A 131 -8.60 -1.30 4.36
N LYS A 132 -9.33 -2.34 4.80
CA LYS A 132 -10.44 -2.91 4.02
C LYS A 132 -11.47 -1.83 3.63
N SER A 133 -11.76 -0.91 4.56
CA SER A 133 -12.66 0.22 4.31
C SER A 133 -12.18 1.15 3.19
N TYR A 134 -10.86 1.33 3.03
CA TYR A 134 -10.32 2.07 1.89
C TYR A 134 -10.66 1.38 0.56
N TYR A 135 -10.46 0.06 0.50
CA TYR A 135 -10.74 -0.72 -0.72
C TYR A 135 -12.24 -0.75 -1.06
N GLU A 136 -13.12 -0.84 -0.07
CA GLU A 136 -14.58 -0.75 -0.27
C GLU A 136 -14.96 0.60 -0.89
N LYS A 137 -14.51 1.69 -0.26
CA LYS A 137 -14.73 3.07 -0.73
C LYS A 137 -14.17 3.32 -2.13
N MET A 138 -13.05 2.70 -2.47
CA MET A 138 -12.44 2.81 -3.81
C MET A 138 -13.32 2.15 -4.87
N VAL A 139 -13.91 0.98 -4.58
CA VAL A 139 -14.86 0.31 -5.48
C VAL A 139 -16.14 1.12 -5.63
N ASP A 140 -16.68 1.63 -4.53
CA ASP A 140 -17.92 2.41 -4.55
C ASP A 140 -17.76 3.72 -5.31
N PHE A 141 -16.66 4.44 -5.08
CA PHE A 141 -16.30 5.64 -5.85
C PHE A 141 -16.29 5.35 -7.35
N GLN A 142 -15.67 4.24 -7.75
CA GLN A 142 -15.54 3.88 -9.14
C GLN A 142 -16.90 3.56 -9.78
N ARG A 143 -17.78 2.85 -9.06
CA ARG A 143 -19.14 2.56 -9.53
C ARG A 143 -19.94 3.85 -9.71
N GLU A 144 -19.92 4.74 -8.73
CA GLU A 144 -20.59 6.05 -8.81
C GLU A 144 -20.05 6.88 -9.98
N TYR A 145 -18.72 6.91 -10.15
CA TYR A 145 -18.07 7.64 -11.22
C TYR A 145 -18.50 7.13 -12.61
N MET A 146 -18.53 5.82 -12.81
CA MET A 146 -18.98 5.22 -14.08
C MET A 146 -20.44 5.53 -14.38
N GLN A 147 -21.32 5.40 -13.39
CA GLN A 147 -22.74 5.70 -13.54
C GLN A 147 -22.96 7.17 -13.92
N LYS A 148 -22.32 8.10 -13.20
CA LYS A 148 -22.47 9.53 -13.43
C LYS A 148 -21.96 9.97 -14.80
N ASN A 149 -20.85 9.39 -15.27
CA ASN A 149 -20.22 9.76 -16.54
C ASN A 149 -20.66 8.87 -17.71
N GLN A 150 -21.64 7.99 -17.50
CA GLN A 150 -22.18 7.08 -18.54
C GLN A 150 -21.08 6.26 -19.24
N ILE A 151 -20.05 5.84 -18.49
CA ILE A 151 -18.93 5.10 -19.04
C ILE A 151 -19.42 3.69 -19.41
N LYS A 152 -19.38 3.38 -20.70
CA LYS A 152 -19.82 2.09 -21.25
C LYS A 152 -18.80 0.96 -21.13
N LYS A 153 -17.54 1.29 -20.79
CA LYS A 153 -16.48 0.30 -20.61
C LYS A 153 -16.70 -0.50 -19.33
N GLU A 154 -16.38 -1.78 -19.36
CA GLU A 154 -16.52 -2.63 -18.18
C GLU A 154 -15.32 -2.40 -17.25
N PHE A 155 -15.58 -2.00 -16.00
CA PHE A 155 -14.52 -1.89 -15.00
C PHE A 155 -14.14 -3.27 -14.48
N ILE A 156 -12.84 -3.60 -14.55
CA ILE A 156 -12.35 -4.95 -14.25
C ILE A 156 -11.42 -5.02 -13.05
N GLY A 157 -10.95 -3.90 -12.50
CA GLY A 157 -10.10 -3.88 -11.32
C GLY A 157 -9.13 -2.71 -11.28
N PHE A 158 -8.09 -2.84 -10.45
CA PHE A 158 -7.09 -1.80 -10.25
C PHE A 158 -5.67 -2.34 -10.37
N PHE A 159 -4.82 -1.63 -11.11
CA PHE A 159 -3.38 -1.81 -11.04
C PHE A 159 -2.79 -1.03 -9.86
N TRP A 160 -1.82 -1.62 -9.18
CA TRP A 160 -1.04 -0.87 -8.19
C TRP A 160 0.08 -0.05 -8.86
N ARG A 161 0.15 1.25 -8.54
CA ARG A 161 1.16 2.23 -8.96
C ARG A 161 1.73 3.02 -7.77
N ARG A 162 2.78 3.80 -8.03
CA ARG A 162 3.56 4.52 -7.00
C ARG A 162 2.75 5.44 -6.09
N ASN A 163 1.65 6.00 -6.61
CA ASN A 163 0.80 6.94 -5.88
C ASN A 163 -0.60 6.35 -5.56
N GLY A 164 -0.73 5.03 -5.54
CA GLY A 164 -2.00 4.35 -5.25
C GLY A 164 -2.42 3.43 -6.38
N TYR A 165 -3.70 3.48 -6.76
CA TYR A 165 -4.29 2.55 -7.71
C TYR A 165 -4.68 3.24 -9.00
N LYS A 166 -4.59 2.52 -10.11
CA LYS A 166 -5.05 2.94 -11.44
C LYS A 166 -6.12 1.98 -11.92
N GLU A 167 -7.25 2.49 -12.37
CA GLU A 167 -8.36 1.71 -12.88
C GLU A 167 -7.99 0.91 -14.13
N ILE A 168 -8.63 -0.23 -14.28
CA ILE A 168 -8.52 -1.10 -15.44
C ILE A 168 -9.92 -1.26 -16.03
N TYR A 169 -10.01 -1.06 -17.35
CA TYR A 169 -11.25 -1.18 -18.11
C TYR A 169 -11.06 -2.15 -19.27
N LYS A 170 -12.15 -2.83 -19.65
CA LYS A 170 -12.26 -3.62 -20.87
C LYS A 170 -13.05 -2.84 -21.93
#